data_AF-A0A0J9TXU1-F1
#
_entry.id   AF-A0A0J9TXU1-F1
#
_cell.length_a   1.000
_cell.length_b   1.000
_cell.length_c   1.000
_cell.angle_alpha   90.00
_cell.angle_beta   90.00
_cell.angle_gamma   90.00
#
_symmetry.space_group_name_H-M   'P 1'
#
loop_
_entity.id
_entity.type
_entity.pdbx_description
1 polymer ?
#
loop_
_entity_poly.entity_id
_entity_poly.type
_entity_poly.pdbx_seq_one_letter_code
_entity_poly.pdbx_strand_id
1 'polypeptide(L)'
;MAKTNEQQLEETINDLKLDKIYKDFFASDGKSKNFDSKCNVFNEKGKEKPEAPKLCSSLVYYLEKIREMSSKQDSNKYCGYLPYWLYDKIGKIHSPLTTKIDKVPFYADLIKAGNAISGAHLKQLCTIPTLKDVDLNELKKRKISYIYFKNLENIYNVSISKKEADCAKYLTYLENFKSLYEAYKSAHCSYFFFAPTGPDFFPCTNKYDLKYLMSGLKNCKERKDPYPKPPVVVTSRTVRSGSGTTAGQTGLKGSPGSSNKFSRSTTSKTRSINYT
;
A
#
# COMPACT_ATOMS: atom_id res chain seq x y z
N MET A 1 29.64 14.27 -6.43
CA MET A 1 28.92 14.02 -5.15
C MET A 1 28.45 12.57 -5.16
N ALA A 2 28.60 11.84 -4.06
CA ALA A 2 28.06 10.49 -3.94
C ALA A 2 26.52 10.54 -3.91
N LYS A 3 25.85 9.60 -4.57
CA LYS A 3 24.38 9.47 -4.51
C LYS A 3 23.95 9.10 -3.09
N THR A 4 22.82 9.64 -2.62
CA THR A 4 22.25 9.19 -1.33
C THR A 4 21.68 7.78 -1.46
N ASN A 5 21.52 7.08 -0.33
CA ASN A 5 20.92 5.74 -0.33
C ASN A 5 19.50 5.74 -0.93
N GLU A 6 18.71 6.80 -0.67
CA GLU A 6 17.36 6.94 -1.24
C GLU A 6 17.41 7.13 -2.76
N GLN A 7 18.40 7.85 -3.30
CA GLN A 7 18.57 7.99 -4.75
C GLN A 7 18.94 6.65 -5.40
N GLN A 8 19.85 5.89 -4.79
CA GLN A 8 20.22 4.54 -5.26
C GLN A 8 19.01 3.58 -5.23
N LEU A 9 18.17 3.68 -4.20
CA LEU A 9 16.95 2.90 -4.09
C LEU A 9 15.93 3.25 -5.17
N GLU A 10 15.72 4.53 -5.48
CA GLU A 10 14.82 4.96 -6.55
C GLU A 10 15.30 4.49 -7.93
N GLU A 11 16.61 4.58 -8.21
CA GLU A 11 17.20 4.08 -9.45
C GLU A 11 16.99 2.58 -9.58
N THR A 12 17.26 1.81 -8.51
CA THR A 12 17.07 0.36 -8.52
C THR A 12 15.59 -0.02 -8.70
N ILE A 13 14.68 0.71 -8.06
CA ILE A 13 13.22 0.54 -8.24
C ILE A 13 12.82 0.79 -9.69
N ASN A 14 13.37 1.82 -10.32
CA ASN A 14 13.13 2.17 -11.71
C ASN A 14 13.63 1.07 -12.66
N ASP A 15 14.87 0.61 -12.47
CA ASP A 15 15.51 -0.45 -13.27
C ASP A 15 14.77 -1.79 -13.17
N LEU A 16 14.31 -2.13 -11.96
CA LEU A 16 13.48 -3.31 -11.70
C LEU A 16 12.01 -3.14 -12.13
N LYS A 17 11.63 -1.94 -12.58
CA LYS A 17 10.27 -1.57 -12.99
C LYS A 17 9.21 -1.78 -11.90
N LEU A 18 9.61 -1.65 -10.62
CA LEU A 18 8.70 -1.80 -9.47
C LEU A 18 7.75 -0.60 -9.29
N ASP A 19 8.10 0.53 -9.89
CA ASP A 19 7.35 1.80 -9.91
C ASP A 19 6.45 1.95 -11.14
N LYS A 20 6.17 0.87 -11.88
CA LYS A 20 5.42 0.89 -13.14
C LYS A 20 4.12 1.71 -13.09
N ILE A 21 3.37 1.66 -11.98
CA ILE A 21 2.13 2.44 -11.82
C ILE A 21 2.38 3.95 -11.92
N TYR A 22 3.50 4.45 -11.40
CA TYR A 22 3.87 5.86 -11.52
C TYR A 22 4.25 6.23 -12.94
N LYS A 23 4.90 5.33 -13.68
CA LYS A 23 5.30 5.54 -15.09
C LYS A 23 4.16 5.35 -16.09
N ASP A 24 3.14 4.59 -15.75
CA ASP A 24 2.05 4.30 -16.67
C ASP A 24 0.87 5.24 -16.39
N PHE A 25 0.39 5.28 -15.15
CA PHE A 25 -0.81 6.05 -14.79
C PHE A 25 -0.49 7.51 -14.45
N PHE A 26 0.62 7.76 -13.75
CA PHE A 26 1.00 9.09 -13.23
C PHE A 26 2.11 9.79 -14.03
N ALA A 27 2.34 9.41 -15.28
CA ALA A 27 3.43 9.92 -16.09
C ALA A 27 3.13 11.22 -16.84
N SER A 28 1.87 11.44 -17.24
CA SER A 28 1.50 12.64 -17.98
C SER A 28 0.74 13.62 -17.11
N ASP A 29 1.21 14.87 -17.11
CA ASP A 29 0.43 15.98 -16.60
C ASP A 29 -0.80 16.14 -17.49
N GLY A 30 -1.97 16.26 -16.87
CA GLY A 30 -3.24 16.36 -17.56
C GLY A 30 -4.10 17.46 -16.96
N LYS A 31 -5.14 17.85 -17.69
CA LYS A 31 -6.10 18.85 -17.28
C LYS A 31 -7.45 18.19 -17.04
N SER A 32 -8.04 18.42 -15.88
CA SER A 32 -9.39 17.91 -15.61
C SER A 32 -10.42 18.70 -16.40
N LYS A 33 -11.43 18.01 -16.96
CA LYS A 33 -12.54 18.70 -17.64
C LYS A 33 -13.51 19.32 -16.65
N ASN A 34 -13.77 18.62 -15.55
CA ASN A 34 -14.82 19.00 -14.61
C ASN A 34 -14.29 19.71 -13.35
N PHE A 35 -13.01 19.54 -13.01
CA PHE A 35 -12.52 19.92 -11.68
C PHE A 35 -11.33 20.89 -11.69
N ASP A 36 -10.87 21.35 -12.85
CA ASP A 36 -9.74 22.28 -12.94
C ASP A 36 -10.01 23.61 -12.20
N SER A 37 -11.27 24.03 -12.14
CA SER A 37 -11.70 25.21 -11.37
C SER A 37 -11.39 25.10 -9.88
N LYS A 38 -11.19 23.89 -9.33
CA LYS A 38 -10.76 23.68 -7.94
C LYS A 38 -9.33 24.17 -7.66
N CYS A 39 -8.54 24.40 -8.72
CA CYS A 39 -7.19 24.92 -8.63
C CYS A 39 -7.10 26.45 -8.76
N ASN A 40 -8.24 27.17 -8.90
CA ASN A 40 -8.25 28.62 -9.12
C ASN A 40 -7.62 29.44 -7.98
N VAL A 41 -7.51 28.87 -6.77
CA VAL A 41 -6.82 29.50 -5.63
C VAL A 41 -5.36 29.87 -5.94
N PHE A 42 -4.72 29.16 -6.88
CA PHE A 42 -3.35 29.44 -7.31
C PHE A 42 -3.24 30.55 -8.37
N ASN A 43 -4.36 31.08 -8.86
CA ASN A 43 -4.39 32.21 -9.80
C ASN A 43 -4.50 33.57 -9.07
N GLU A 44 -4.62 33.56 -7.74
CA GLU A 44 -4.67 34.77 -6.92
C GLU A 44 -3.30 35.47 -6.90
N LYS A 45 -3.29 36.79 -7.13
CA LYS A 45 -2.08 37.62 -7.10
C LYS A 45 -1.33 37.43 -5.76
N GLY A 46 -0.02 37.19 -5.83
CA GLY A 46 0.84 37.02 -4.66
C GLY A 46 1.03 35.57 -4.18
N LYS A 47 0.37 34.57 -4.80
CA LYS A 47 0.57 33.13 -4.54
C LYS A 47 1.34 32.40 -5.65
N GLU A 48 2.07 33.16 -6.47
CA GLU A 48 2.71 32.68 -7.69
C GLU A 48 3.86 31.71 -7.40
N LYS A 49 3.56 30.41 -7.50
CA LYS A 49 4.55 29.35 -7.71
C LYS A 49 4.18 28.68 -9.03
N PRO A 50 4.90 28.91 -10.14
CA PRO A 50 4.50 28.44 -11.48
C PRO A 50 4.19 26.94 -11.55
N GLU A 51 4.81 26.15 -10.67
CA GLU A 51 4.69 24.70 -10.61
C GLU A 51 3.48 24.22 -9.78
N ALA A 52 3.00 25.01 -8.81
CA ALA A 52 1.89 24.62 -7.93
C ALA A 52 0.52 24.52 -8.68
N PRO A 53 0.12 25.47 -9.56
CA PRO A 53 -1.06 25.33 -10.39
C PRO A 53 -0.99 24.08 -11.29
N LYS A 54 0.18 23.81 -11.89
CA LYS A 54 0.39 22.63 -12.75
C LYS A 54 0.25 21.32 -11.98
N LEU A 55 0.83 21.27 -10.78
CA LEU A 55 0.68 20.13 -9.87
C LEU A 55 -0.78 19.94 -9.44
N CYS A 56 -1.50 21.02 -9.15
CA CYS A 56 -2.92 20.97 -8.82
C CYS A 56 -3.74 20.42 -9.99
N SER A 57 -3.55 20.95 -11.21
CA SER A 57 -4.28 20.51 -12.40
C SER A 57 -4.08 19.00 -12.65
N SER A 58 -2.83 18.52 -12.49
CA SER A 58 -2.52 17.10 -12.59
C SER A 58 -3.18 16.27 -11.48
N LEU A 59 -3.18 16.77 -10.24
CA LEU A 59 -3.82 16.10 -9.10
C LEU A 59 -5.32 15.91 -9.35
N VAL A 60 -6.03 16.97 -9.77
CA VAL A 60 -7.48 16.91 -10.01
C VAL A 60 -7.80 16.04 -11.23
N TYR A 61 -6.94 16.02 -12.24
CA TYR A 61 -7.04 15.12 -13.39
C TYR A 61 -6.92 13.64 -13.01
N TYR A 62 -5.94 13.26 -12.18
CA TYR A 62 -5.82 11.88 -11.72
C TYR A 62 -6.99 11.46 -10.84
N LEU A 63 -7.46 12.35 -9.96
CA LEU A 63 -8.65 12.10 -9.17
C LEU A 63 -9.86 11.86 -10.09
N GLU A 64 -10.11 12.69 -11.09
CA GLU A 64 -11.18 12.47 -12.09
C GLU A 64 -11.06 11.11 -12.77
N LYS A 65 -9.88 10.74 -13.26
CA LYS A 65 -9.66 9.41 -13.87
C LYS A 65 -9.94 8.25 -12.92
N ILE A 66 -9.47 8.35 -11.67
CA ILE A 66 -9.68 7.31 -10.64
C ILE A 66 -11.18 7.16 -10.31
N ARG A 67 -11.92 8.26 -10.35
CA ARG A 67 -13.37 8.32 -10.13
C ARG A 67 -14.18 7.65 -11.23
N GLU A 68 -13.73 7.78 -12.48
CA GLU A 68 -14.39 7.21 -13.65
C GLU A 68 -14.14 5.70 -13.82
N MET A 69 -13.25 5.11 -13.02
CA MET A 69 -12.97 3.67 -13.08
C MET A 69 -14.20 2.86 -12.68
N SER A 70 -14.51 1.84 -13.50
CA SER A 70 -15.64 0.94 -13.27
C SER A 70 -15.42 -0.02 -12.09
N SER A 71 -14.16 -0.37 -11.81
CA SER A 71 -13.76 -1.34 -10.79
C SER A 71 -13.33 -0.67 -9.49
N LYS A 72 -13.96 -1.08 -8.38
CA LYS A 72 -13.59 -0.67 -7.01
C LYS A 72 -12.13 -1.01 -6.70
N GLN A 73 -11.66 -2.17 -7.15
CA GLN A 73 -10.31 -2.64 -6.90
C GLN A 73 -9.27 -1.77 -7.60
N ASP A 74 -9.53 -1.42 -8.86
CA ASP A 74 -8.62 -0.57 -9.64
C ASP A 74 -8.61 0.85 -9.08
N SER A 75 -9.79 1.42 -8.80
CA SER A 75 -9.90 2.73 -8.17
C SER A 75 -9.10 2.77 -6.86
N ASN A 76 -9.34 1.83 -5.94
CA ASN A 76 -8.61 1.72 -4.67
C ASN A 76 -7.09 1.55 -4.85
N LYS A 77 -6.67 0.80 -5.88
CA LYS A 77 -5.26 0.61 -6.20
C LYS A 77 -4.63 1.97 -6.49
N TYR A 78 -5.05 2.68 -7.53
CA TYR A 78 -4.43 3.95 -7.91
C TYR A 78 -4.59 5.03 -6.84
N CYS A 79 -5.71 5.01 -6.13
CA CYS A 79 -5.96 5.85 -4.98
C CYS A 79 -4.88 5.73 -3.90
N GLY A 80 -4.47 4.50 -3.58
CA GLY A 80 -3.40 4.26 -2.61
C GLY A 80 -2.03 4.77 -3.08
N TYR A 81 -1.76 4.82 -4.38
CA TYR A 81 -0.49 5.36 -4.92
C TYR A 81 -0.49 6.89 -5.00
N LEU A 82 -1.65 7.54 -5.11
CA LEU A 82 -1.79 8.96 -5.38
C LEU A 82 -1.11 9.86 -4.33
N PRO A 83 -1.26 9.66 -3.00
CA PRO A 83 -0.59 10.51 -2.01
C PRO A 83 0.94 10.50 -2.16
N TYR A 84 1.53 9.32 -2.39
CA TYR A 84 2.97 9.17 -2.59
C TYR A 84 3.47 9.83 -3.87
N TRP A 85 2.68 9.82 -4.94
CA TRP A 85 2.98 10.60 -6.14
C TRP A 85 2.96 12.10 -5.85
N LEU A 86 1.91 12.58 -5.17
CA LEU A 86 1.72 13.98 -4.86
C LEU A 86 2.88 14.51 -3.99
N TYR A 87 3.20 13.81 -2.91
CA TYR A 87 4.27 14.23 -1.99
C TYR A 87 5.65 14.20 -2.63
N ASP A 88 5.93 13.22 -3.50
CA ASP A 88 7.17 13.18 -4.30
C ASP A 88 7.28 14.39 -5.23
N LYS A 89 6.18 14.79 -5.88
CA LYS A 89 6.15 16.00 -6.72
C LYS A 89 6.34 17.28 -5.90
N ILE A 90 5.72 17.37 -4.72
CA ILE A 90 5.95 18.50 -3.80
C ILE A 90 7.43 18.59 -3.41
N GLY A 91 8.06 17.47 -3.05
CA GLY A 91 9.48 17.42 -2.71
C GLY A 91 10.43 17.77 -3.86
N LYS A 92 10.00 17.62 -5.11
CA LYS A 92 10.74 18.06 -6.31
C LYS A 92 10.62 19.55 -6.57
N ILE A 93 9.48 20.15 -6.21
CA ILE A 93 9.21 21.59 -6.40
C ILE A 93 9.79 22.41 -5.23
N HIS A 94 9.75 21.85 -4.02
CA HIS A 94 10.12 22.56 -2.80
C HIS A 94 11.37 21.96 -2.15
N SER A 95 12.34 22.81 -1.85
CA SER A 95 13.57 22.49 -1.14
C SER A 95 13.75 23.43 0.07
N PRO A 96 14.53 23.03 1.09
CA PRO A 96 15.25 21.76 1.25
C PRO A 96 14.33 20.56 1.59
N LEU A 97 14.83 19.32 1.42
CA LEU A 97 14.06 18.11 1.75
C LEU A 97 13.86 17.88 3.26
N THR A 98 14.51 18.69 4.10
CA THR A 98 14.28 18.76 5.55
C THR A 98 13.09 19.64 5.91
N THR A 99 12.48 20.33 4.94
CA THR A 99 11.26 21.10 5.18
C THR A 99 10.10 20.17 5.53
N LYS A 100 9.32 20.56 6.54
CA LYS A 100 8.07 19.90 6.90
C LYS A 100 7.01 20.19 5.85
N ILE A 101 6.28 19.17 5.40
CA ILE A 101 5.30 19.33 4.31
C ILE A 101 4.19 20.33 4.63
N ASP A 102 3.77 20.45 5.89
CA ASP A 102 2.76 21.42 6.33
C ASP A 102 3.27 22.87 6.35
N LYS A 103 4.58 23.08 6.18
CA LYS A 103 5.21 24.40 6.01
C LYS A 103 5.43 24.75 4.55
N VAL A 104 5.16 23.84 3.61
CA VAL A 104 5.23 24.14 2.18
C VAL A 104 4.07 25.09 1.82
N PRO A 105 4.34 26.30 1.29
CA PRO A 105 3.33 27.37 1.18
C PRO A 105 2.06 27.00 0.42
N PHE A 106 2.14 26.09 -0.56
CA PHE A 106 1.03 25.69 -1.43
C PHE A 106 0.39 24.35 -1.03
N TYR A 107 0.88 23.69 0.03
CA TYR A 107 0.42 22.35 0.40
C TYR A 107 -1.03 22.32 0.86
N ALA A 108 -1.43 23.24 1.76
CA ALA A 108 -2.78 23.28 2.30
C ALA A 108 -3.83 23.47 1.18
N ASP A 109 -3.54 24.35 0.23
CA ASP A 109 -4.40 24.60 -0.93
C ASP A 109 -4.49 23.39 -1.86
N LEU A 110 -3.38 22.65 -2.09
CA LEU A 110 -3.40 21.39 -2.86
C LEU A 110 -4.28 20.33 -2.20
N ILE A 111 -4.13 20.12 -0.90
CA ILE A 111 -4.91 19.13 -0.15
C ILE A 111 -6.40 19.50 -0.16
N LYS A 112 -6.72 20.78 0.01
CA LYS A 112 -8.10 21.29 -0.07
C LYS A 112 -8.71 21.03 -1.45
N ALA A 113 -7.99 21.36 -2.52
CA ALA A 113 -8.47 21.14 -3.90
C ALA A 113 -8.69 19.65 -4.19
N GLY A 114 -7.74 18.79 -3.82
CA GLY A 114 -7.86 17.35 -4.03
C GLY A 114 -9.00 16.72 -3.20
N ASN A 115 -9.11 17.09 -1.92
CA ASN A 115 -10.15 16.52 -1.04
C ASN A 115 -11.57 16.97 -1.39
N ALA A 116 -11.74 18.15 -2.02
CA ALA A 116 -13.04 18.57 -2.54
C ALA A 116 -13.59 17.64 -3.65
N ILE A 117 -12.71 16.93 -4.35
CA ILE A 117 -13.06 16.00 -5.43
C ILE A 117 -13.23 14.59 -4.86
N SER A 118 -12.40 14.20 -3.90
CA SER A 118 -12.44 12.85 -3.34
C SER A 118 -13.61 12.56 -2.41
N GLY A 119 -14.27 13.61 -1.89
CA GLY A 119 -15.40 13.51 -0.96
C GLY A 119 -16.81 13.54 -1.57
N ALA A 120 -16.97 13.85 -2.86
CA ALA A 120 -18.29 14.14 -3.45
C ALA A 120 -18.76 13.05 -4.44
N HIS A 121 -19.84 12.34 -4.08
CA HIS A 121 -20.67 11.48 -4.96
C HIS A 121 -19.96 10.33 -5.67
N LEU A 122 -19.05 9.64 -4.99
CA LEU A 122 -18.36 8.49 -5.57
C LEU A 122 -18.80 7.17 -4.99
N LYS A 123 -18.71 6.11 -5.80
CA LYS A 123 -18.80 4.73 -5.31
C LYS A 123 -17.65 4.39 -4.35
N GLN A 124 -16.56 5.17 -4.31
CA GLN A 124 -15.39 5.04 -3.42
C GLN A 124 -14.74 6.38 -3.06
N LEU A 125 -14.31 6.53 -1.80
CA LEU A 125 -13.62 7.72 -1.27
C LEU A 125 -12.11 7.65 -1.55
N CYS A 126 -11.56 8.67 -2.20
CA CYS A 126 -10.11 8.80 -2.45
C CYS A 126 -9.42 9.89 -1.63
N THR A 127 -9.42 9.73 -0.33
CA THR A 127 -8.91 10.76 0.57
C THR A 127 -7.40 10.92 0.45
N ILE A 128 -6.94 12.16 0.32
CA ILE A 128 -5.52 12.50 0.41
C ILE A 128 -5.25 12.89 1.86
N PRO A 129 -4.39 12.15 2.59
CA PRO A 129 -4.09 12.46 3.98
C PRO A 129 -3.49 13.86 4.12
N THR A 130 -4.00 14.61 5.09
CA THR A 130 -3.35 15.84 5.57
C THR A 130 -2.26 15.43 6.55
N LEU A 131 -1.02 15.67 6.19
CA LEU A 131 0.16 15.39 6.99
C LEU A 131 0.62 16.66 7.71
N LYS A 132 1.16 16.48 8.92
CA LYS A 132 1.75 17.54 9.73
C LYS A 132 3.10 17.08 10.26
N ASP A 133 4.07 17.99 10.29
CA ASP A 133 5.39 17.76 10.88
C ASP A 133 6.16 16.56 10.28
N VAL A 134 5.96 16.29 8.98
CA VAL A 134 6.69 15.24 8.24
C VAL A 134 7.64 15.88 7.24
N ASP A 135 8.91 15.53 7.30
CA ASP A 135 9.93 15.99 6.35
C ASP A 135 9.67 15.46 4.95
N LEU A 136 9.95 16.27 3.92
CA LEU A 136 9.86 15.82 2.52
C LEU A 136 10.75 14.59 2.24
N ASN A 137 11.93 14.50 2.89
CA ASN A 137 12.80 13.34 2.80
C ASN A 137 12.16 12.08 3.42
N GLU A 138 11.39 12.23 4.50
CA GLU A 138 10.66 11.11 5.10
C GLU A 138 9.54 10.63 4.16
N LEU A 139 8.84 11.54 3.47
CA LEU A 139 7.83 11.16 2.47
C LEU A 139 8.43 10.39 1.29
N LYS A 140 9.65 10.73 0.88
CA LYS A 140 10.42 9.97 -0.12
C LYS A 140 10.67 8.54 0.35
N LYS A 141 11.12 8.35 1.59
CA LYS A 141 11.34 7.03 2.20
C LYS A 141 10.04 6.22 2.32
N ARG A 142 8.93 6.86 2.69
CA ARG A 142 7.61 6.21 2.73
C ARG A 142 7.17 5.71 1.36
N LYS A 143 7.42 6.47 0.28
CA LYS A 143 7.15 6.01 -1.10
C LYS A 143 7.97 4.78 -1.46
N ILE A 144 9.27 4.77 -1.16
CA ILE A 144 10.16 3.62 -1.39
C ILE A 144 9.63 2.38 -0.66
N SER A 145 9.28 2.54 0.62
CA SER A 145 8.71 1.46 1.43
C SER A 145 7.37 0.96 0.89
N TYR A 146 6.47 1.86 0.51
CA TYR A 146 5.18 1.51 -0.07
C TYR A 146 5.35 0.70 -1.38
N ILE A 147 6.28 1.10 -2.26
CA ILE A 147 6.61 0.37 -3.49
C ILE A 147 7.09 -1.06 -3.17
N TYR A 148 7.96 -1.23 -2.17
CA TYR A 148 8.41 -2.56 -1.72
C TYR A 148 7.21 -3.45 -1.33
N PHE A 149 6.35 -2.98 -0.43
CA PHE A 149 5.24 -3.78 0.08
C PHE A 149 4.23 -4.14 -1.01
N LYS A 150 3.97 -3.24 -1.96
CA LYS A 150 3.08 -3.52 -3.09
C LYS A 150 3.66 -4.50 -4.12
N ASN A 151 4.98 -4.70 -4.11
CA ASN A 151 5.67 -5.62 -5.02
C ASN A 151 6.12 -6.93 -4.36
N LEU A 152 5.72 -7.19 -3.10
CA LEU A 152 6.13 -8.39 -2.35
C LEU A 152 5.91 -9.71 -3.10
N GLU A 153 4.77 -9.87 -3.78
CA GLU A 153 4.49 -11.10 -4.52
C GLU A 153 5.41 -11.28 -5.73
N ASN A 154 5.73 -10.19 -6.44
CA ASN A 154 6.68 -10.21 -7.54
C ASN A 154 8.08 -10.57 -7.04
N ILE A 155 8.54 -9.93 -5.94
CA ILE A 155 9.84 -10.22 -5.32
C ILE A 155 9.91 -11.69 -4.89
N TYR A 156 8.85 -12.21 -4.28
CA TYR A 156 8.77 -13.62 -3.90
C TYR A 156 8.86 -14.55 -5.12
N ASN A 157 8.12 -14.28 -6.19
CA ASN A 157 8.17 -15.09 -7.41
C ASN A 157 9.57 -15.11 -8.03
N VAL A 158 10.29 -13.98 -7.99
CA VAL A 158 11.70 -13.93 -8.42
C VAL A 158 12.58 -14.76 -7.48
N SER A 159 12.36 -14.68 -6.16
CA SER A 159 13.16 -15.39 -5.15
C SER A 159 13.12 -16.92 -5.26
N ILE A 160 12.06 -17.48 -5.85
CA ILE A 160 11.92 -18.92 -6.10
C ILE A 160 12.14 -19.28 -7.57
N SER A 161 12.53 -18.31 -8.41
CA SER A 161 12.82 -18.54 -9.82
C SER A 161 14.21 -19.13 -10.02
N LYS A 162 14.56 -19.48 -11.27
CA LYS A 162 15.91 -19.91 -11.68
C LYS A 162 16.65 -18.84 -12.48
N LYS A 163 16.20 -17.58 -12.41
CA LYS A 163 16.76 -16.46 -13.19
C LYS A 163 17.83 -15.73 -12.39
N GLU A 164 19.06 -16.22 -12.42
CA GLU A 164 20.19 -15.70 -11.62
C GLU A 164 20.38 -14.19 -11.76
N ALA A 165 20.34 -13.66 -12.99
CA ALA A 165 20.53 -12.24 -13.24
C ALA A 165 19.44 -11.37 -12.58
N ASP A 166 18.18 -11.83 -12.61
CA ASP A 166 17.07 -11.14 -11.94
C ASP A 166 17.24 -11.25 -10.42
N CYS A 167 17.57 -12.45 -9.92
CA CYS A 167 17.79 -12.68 -8.49
C CYS A 167 18.92 -11.81 -7.92
N ALA A 168 20.02 -11.64 -8.64
CA ALA A 168 21.11 -10.76 -8.25
C ALA A 168 20.65 -9.30 -8.13
N LYS A 169 19.89 -8.78 -9.11
CA LYS A 169 19.39 -7.39 -9.09
C LYS A 169 18.42 -7.16 -7.92
N TYR A 170 17.50 -8.09 -7.69
CA TYR A 170 16.55 -8.01 -6.58
C TYR A 170 17.25 -8.17 -5.22
N LEU A 171 18.31 -9.00 -5.12
CA LEU A 171 19.10 -9.11 -3.91
C LEU A 171 19.78 -7.79 -3.56
N THR A 172 20.47 -7.15 -4.53
CA THR A 172 21.07 -5.83 -4.35
C THR A 172 20.04 -4.79 -3.91
N TYR A 173 18.84 -4.80 -4.50
CA TYR A 173 17.74 -3.93 -4.09
C TYR A 173 17.36 -4.11 -2.62
N LEU A 174 17.18 -5.36 -2.16
CA LEU A 174 16.82 -5.65 -0.78
C LEU A 174 17.96 -5.34 0.21
N GLU A 175 19.21 -5.53 -0.19
CA GLU A 175 20.38 -5.15 0.59
C GLU A 175 20.42 -3.64 0.86
N ASN A 176 20.18 -2.82 -0.18
CA ASN A 176 20.11 -1.36 -0.05
C ASN A 176 18.89 -0.90 0.78
N PHE A 177 17.76 -1.63 0.67
CA PHE A 177 16.53 -1.31 1.38
C PHE A 177 16.56 -1.72 2.86
N LYS A 178 17.40 -2.71 3.22
CA LYS A 178 17.46 -3.32 4.55
C LYS A 178 17.55 -2.32 5.70
N SER A 179 18.42 -1.32 5.58
CA SER A 179 18.59 -0.30 6.64
C SER A 179 17.30 0.47 6.90
N LEU A 180 16.61 0.90 5.83
CA LEU A 180 15.32 1.59 5.94
C LEU A 180 14.25 0.67 6.52
N TYR A 181 14.22 -0.59 6.10
CA TYR A 181 13.26 -1.58 6.61
C TYR A 181 13.42 -1.80 8.13
N GLU A 182 14.64 -2.03 8.61
CA GLU A 182 14.87 -2.26 10.03
C GLU A 182 14.57 -1.01 10.88
N ALA A 183 14.90 0.18 10.37
CA ALA A 183 14.55 1.44 11.03
C ALA A 183 13.03 1.60 11.19
N TYR A 184 12.26 1.38 10.11
CA TYR A 184 10.80 1.45 10.17
C TYR A 184 10.17 0.33 11.00
N LYS A 185 10.69 -0.89 10.94
CA LYS A 185 10.25 -1.99 11.79
C LYS A 185 10.42 -1.64 13.26
N SER A 186 11.59 -1.11 13.64
CA SER A 186 11.84 -0.69 15.02
C SER A 186 10.93 0.47 15.45
N ALA A 187 10.69 1.45 14.58
CA ALA A 187 9.91 2.64 14.91
C ALA A 187 8.39 2.40 14.96
N HIS A 188 7.87 1.50 14.12
CA HIS A 188 6.42 1.35 13.91
C HIS A 188 5.85 0.02 14.41
N CYS A 189 6.70 -0.98 14.65
CA CYS A 189 6.28 -2.34 14.97
C CYS A 189 6.67 -2.81 16.37
N SER A 190 7.03 -1.88 17.26
CA SER A 190 7.29 -2.19 18.67
C SER A 190 6.00 -2.63 19.38
N TYR A 191 6.09 -3.70 20.15
CA TYR A 191 4.94 -4.38 20.75
C TYR A 191 4.54 -3.70 22.08
N PHE A 192 3.29 -3.24 22.19
CA PHE A 192 2.69 -2.89 23.47
C PHE A 192 1.29 -3.49 23.55
N PHE A 193 1.17 -4.61 24.28
CA PHE A 193 -0.04 -5.43 24.52
C PHE A 193 -0.75 -6.06 23.31
N PHE A 194 -0.74 -5.44 22.13
CA PHE A 194 -1.26 -6.01 20.88
C PHE A 194 -0.23 -5.85 19.75
N ALA A 195 -0.31 -6.73 18.74
CA ALA A 195 0.49 -6.57 17.54
C ALA A 195 0.10 -5.26 16.83
N PRO A 196 1.00 -4.28 16.69
CA PRO A 196 0.70 -3.06 15.96
C PRO A 196 0.42 -3.40 14.49
N THR A 197 -0.54 -2.71 13.88
CA THR A 197 -0.82 -2.88 12.45
C THR A 197 0.27 -2.22 11.58
N GLY A 198 0.90 -1.17 12.09
CA GLY A 198 1.81 -0.29 11.36
C GLY A 198 1.07 0.69 10.44
N PRO A 199 1.77 1.69 9.90
CA PRO A 199 1.23 2.58 8.88
C PRO A 199 1.08 1.85 7.53
N ASP A 200 0.35 2.46 6.58
CA ASP A 200 0.08 1.89 5.27
C ASP A 200 1.35 1.68 4.41
N PHE A 201 2.36 2.54 4.55
CA PHE A 201 3.67 2.37 3.92
C PHE A 201 4.56 1.32 4.59
N PHE A 202 4.23 0.87 5.80
CA PHE A 202 5.00 -0.12 6.54
C PHE A 202 4.09 -1.00 7.42
N PRO A 203 3.35 -1.96 6.82
CA PRO A 203 2.55 -2.90 7.58
C PRO A 203 3.45 -3.83 8.39
N CYS A 204 3.22 -3.87 9.70
CA CYS A 204 4.01 -4.71 10.61
C CYS A 204 3.77 -6.21 10.41
N THR A 205 2.60 -6.55 9.86
CA THR A 205 2.29 -7.91 9.39
C THR A 205 2.27 -7.92 7.87
N ASN A 206 3.07 -8.78 7.26
CA ASN A 206 3.15 -8.94 5.82
C ASN A 206 3.38 -10.41 5.45
N LYS A 207 3.17 -10.75 4.18
CA LYS A 207 3.13 -12.13 3.68
C LYS A 207 4.51 -12.82 3.72
N TYR A 208 5.59 -12.05 3.52
CA TYR A 208 6.94 -12.58 3.41
C TYR A 208 7.93 -11.69 4.19
N ASP A 209 8.62 -12.28 5.17
CA ASP A 209 9.68 -11.60 5.91
C ASP A 209 10.86 -11.22 5.00
N LEU A 210 11.49 -10.07 5.28
CA LEU A 210 12.62 -9.57 4.48
C LEU A 210 13.77 -10.59 4.44
N LYS A 211 14.13 -11.20 5.58
CA LYS A 211 15.22 -12.18 5.65
C LYS A 211 14.92 -13.41 4.80
N TYR A 212 13.66 -13.84 4.80
CA TYR A 212 13.21 -14.95 3.96
C TYR A 212 13.39 -14.62 2.46
N LEU A 213 12.92 -13.45 2.01
CA LEU A 213 13.08 -13.02 0.61
C LEU A 213 14.54 -12.89 0.20
N MET A 214 15.38 -12.28 1.04
CA MET A 214 16.81 -12.15 0.80
C MET A 214 17.50 -13.53 0.71
N SER A 215 17.15 -14.47 1.59
CA SER A 215 17.71 -15.83 1.54
C SER A 215 17.28 -16.58 0.28
N GLY A 216 16.02 -16.45 -0.15
CA GLY A 216 15.54 -17.04 -1.39
C GLY A 216 16.29 -16.50 -2.60
N LEU A 217 16.45 -15.17 -2.69
CA LEU A 217 17.20 -14.52 -3.76
C LEU A 217 18.68 -14.92 -3.78
N LYS A 218 19.30 -15.09 -2.61
CA LYS A 218 20.68 -15.60 -2.50
C LYS A 218 20.79 -17.03 -3.03
N ASN A 219 19.88 -17.92 -2.64
CA ASN A 219 19.88 -19.30 -3.14
C ASN A 219 19.64 -19.34 -4.65
N CYS A 220 18.69 -18.55 -5.17
CA CYS A 220 18.44 -18.43 -6.61
C CYS A 220 19.69 -17.99 -7.37
N LYS A 221 20.40 -16.96 -6.88
CA LYS A 221 21.67 -16.48 -7.46
C LYS A 221 22.74 -17.57 -7.49
N GLU A 222 22.76 -18.46 -6.50
CA GLU A 222 23.75 -19.53 -6.34
C GLU A 222 23.31 -20.89 -6.94
N ARG A 223 22.18 -20.95 -7.65
CA ARG A 223 21.54 -22.21 -8.14
C ARG A 223 21.28 -23.26 -7.05
N LYS A 224 21.07 -22.81 -5.82
CA LYS A 224 20.67 -23.69 -4.71
C LYS A 224 19.17 -23.86 -4.70
N ASP A 225 18.70 -24.97 -4.15
CA ASP A 225 17.26 -25.19 -3.99
C ASP A 225 16.62 -24.06 -3.16
N PRO A 226 15.40 -23.61 -3.53
CA PRO A 226 14.70 -22.57 -2.79
C PRO A 226 14.52 -22.96 -1.33
N TYR A 227 14.57 -21.98 -0.43
CA TYR A 227 14.26 -22.23 0.98
C TYR A 227 12.83 -22.82 1.08
N PRO A 228 12.59 -23.84 1.93
CA PRO A 228 11.27 -24.43 2.11
C PRO A 228 10.22 -23.33 2.35
N LYS A 229 9.03 -23.46 1.76
CA LYS A 229 7.95 -22.48 1.96
C LYS A 229 7.77 -22.23 3.46
N PRO A 230 7.82 -20.98 3.94
CA PRO A 230 7.56 -20.71 5.33
C PRO A 230 6.09 -21.05 5.61
N PRO A 231 5.76 -21.52 6.82
CA PRO A 231 4.38 -21.66 7.20
C PRO A 231 3.70 -20.30 7.03
N VAL A 232 2.63 -20.26 6.24
CA VAL A 232 1.75 -19.10 6.17
C VAL A 232 1.27 -18.84 7.60
N VAL A 233 1.43 -17.61 8.10
CA VAL A 233 0.85 -17.23 9.39
C VAL A 233 -0.67 -17.22 9.22
N VAL A 234 -1.30 -18.38 9.42
CA VAL A 234 -2.75 -18.50 9.50
C VAL A 234 -3.13 -18.00 10.89
N THR A 235 -3.80 -16.85 10.95
CA THR A 235 -4.49 -16.43 12.17
C THR A 235 -5.70 -17.35 12.37
N SER A 236 -5.46 -18.50 13.00
CA SER A 236 -6.54 -19.36 13.49
C SER A 236 -7.30 -18.63 14.59
N ARG A 237 -8.40 -17.97 14.26
CA ARG A 237 -9.46 -17.69 15.23
C ARG A 237 -10.20 -18.99 15.51
N THR A 238 -9.64 -19.84 16.37
CA THR A 238 -10.43 -20.88 17.01
C THR A 238 -11.27 -20.22 18.10
N VAL A 239 -12.54 -19.98 17.78
CA VAL A 239 -13.57 -19.71 18.79
C VAL A 239 -13.65 -20.95 19.67
N ARG A 240 -13.19 -20.80 20.91
CA ARG A 240 -13.34 -21.78 21.97
C ARG A 240 -14.81 -21.79 22.40
N SER A 241 -15.61 -22.69 21.83
CA SER A 241 -16.86 -23.12 22.46
C SER A 241 -16.55 -24.30 23.37
N GLY A 242 -16.77 -24.11 24.67
CA GLY A 242 -16.68 -25.16 25.67
C GLY A 242 -18.02 -25.85 25.92
N SER A 243 -17.90 -26.97 26.65
CA SER A 243 -18.94 -27.85 27.23
C SER A 243 -19.52 -28.89 26.27
N GLY A 244 -19.54 -30.19 26.55
CA GLY A 244 -19.24 -30.95 27.76
C GLY A 244 -19.28 -32.48 27.49
N THR A 245 -18.84 -33.23 28.51
CA THR A 245 -18.74 -34.69 28.73
C THR A 245 -19.75 -35.64 28.06
N THR A 246 -19.29 -36.81 27.54
CA THR A 246 -19.36 -38.15 28.21
C THR A 246 -18.82 -39.31 27.33
N ALA A 247 -18.11 -40.22 28.00
CA ALA A 247 -17.84 -41.67 27.80
C ALA A 247 -18.15 -42.43 26.48
N GLY A 248 -17.21 -43.33 26.11
CA GLY A 248 -17.53 -44.76 25.92
C GLY A 248 -17.51 -45.38 24.51
N GLN A 249 -16.40 -46.07 24.20
CA GLN A 249 -16.24 -47.36 23.49
C GLN A 249 -16.67 -47.59 22.01
N THR A 250 -15.66 -48.07 21.25
CA THR A 250 -15.63 -49.16 20.23
C THR A 250 -16.54 -49.15 18.99
N GLY A 251 -15.90 -49.21 17.82
CA GLY A 251 -16.11 -50.32 16.86
C GLY A 251 -16.97 -50.08 15.61
N LEU A 252 -16.31 -50.29 14.45
CA LEU A 252 -16.82 -50.86 13.19
C LEU A 252 -17.56 -49.97 12.15
N LYS A 253 -16.86 -49.80 11.03
CA LYS A 253 -17.24 -50.11 9.63
C LYS A 253 -18.73 -50.01 9.24
N GLY A 254 -19.02 -49.15 8.27
CA GLY A 254 -20.16 -49.30 7.37
C GLY A 254 -20.69 -47.99 6.79
N SER A 255 -20.46 -47.77 5.50
CA SER A 255 -21.28 -46.93 4.61
C SER A 255 -21.82 -47.89 3.52
N PRO A 256 -22.81 -47.54 2.67
CA PRO A 256 -23.62 -46.32 2.60
C PRO A 256 -25.14 -46.61 2.41
N GLY A 257 -25.99 -45.57 2.41
CA GLY A 257 -27.34 -45.74 1.83
C GLY A 257 -28.37 -44.65 2.15
N SER A 258 -28.69 -43.88 1.12
CA SER A 258 -30.05 -43.46 0.74
C SER A 258 -30.81 -42.42 1.59
N SER A 259 -31.00 -41.26 0.93
CA SER A 259 -32.23 -40.45 0.78
C SER A 259 -33.31 -40.46 1.88
N ASN A 260 -33.65 -39.28 2.39
CA ASN A 260 -34.95 -38.69 2.09
C ASN A 260 -35.08 -37.21 2.45
N LYS A 261 -35.88 -36.53 1.63
CA LYS A 261 -36.36 -35.15 1.78
C LYS A 261 -37.18 -35.00 3.07
N PHE A 262 -37.06 -33.88 3.76
CA PHE A 262 -38.20 -33.28 4.45
C PHE A 262 -38.06 -31.76 4.49
N SER A 263 -38.98 -31.08 3.80
CA SER A 263 -39.21 -29.65 3.90
C SER A 263 -39.84 -29.32 5.26
N ARG A 264 -39.40 -28.23 5.90
CA ARG A 264 -40.32 -27.42 6.71
C ARG A 264 -39.86 -25.98 6.78
N SER A 265 -40.66 -25.13 6.16
CA SER A 265 -40.71 -23.69 6.36
C SER A 265 -40.99 -23.36 7.83
N THR A 266 -40.26 -22.40 8.41
CA THR A 266 -40.85 -21.52 9.43
C THR A 266 -40.23 -20.13 9.32
N THR A 267 -41.09 -19.18 8.96
CA THR A 267 -40.94 -17.72 9.07
C THR A 267 -40.79 -17.30 10.53
N SER A 268 -40.00 -16.27 10.84
CA SER A 268 -40.41 -15.14 11.70
C SER A 268 -39.25 -14.19 12.08
N LYS A 269 -39.49 -12.91 11.72
CA LYS A 269 -39.22 -11.65 12.44
C LYS A 269 -37.79 -11.20 12.79
N THR A 270 -37.40 -10.20 12.00
CA THR A 270 -36.77 -8.92 12.36
C THR A 270 -36.82 -8.52 13.85
N ARG A 271 -35.67 -8.07 14.37
CA ARG A 271 -35.62 -7.02 15.39
C ARG A 271 -34.36 -6.17 15.22
N SER A 272 -34.57 -4.92 14.83
CA SER A 272 -33.59 -3.84 14.83
C SER A 272 -33.29 -3.41 16.27
N ILE A 273 -32.03 -3.08 16.57
CA ILE A 273 -31.64 -2.41 17.81
C ILE A 273 -30.84 -1.17 17.42
N ASN A 274 -31.40 -0.01 17.75
CA ASN A 274 -30.74 1.29 17.77
C ASN A 274 -29.96 1.44 19.07
N TYR A 275 -28.81 2.11 19.02
CA TYR A 275 -28.21 2.72 20.21
C TYR A 275 -28.10 4.23 19.98
N THR A 276 -28.69 4.95 20.93
CA THR A 276 -28.45 6.35 21.32
C THR A 276 -26.99 6.68 21.50
#